data_AF-A0A2E3C2J7-F1
#
_entry.id   AF-A0A2E3C2J7-F1
#
_cell.length_a   1.000
_cell.length_b   1.000
_cell.length_c   1.000
_cell.angle_alpha   90.00
_cell.angle_beta   90.00
_cell.angle_gamma   90.00
#
_symmetry.space_group_name_H-M   'P 1'
#
loop_
_entity.id
_entity.type
_entity.pdbx_description
1 polymer ?
#
loop_
_entity_poly.entity_id
_entity_poly.type
_entity_poly.pdbx_seq_one_letter_code
_entity_poly.pdbx_strand_id
1 'polypeptide(L)' 'MQHHDIDIKILLLHVLAGWLIASQMTLAHLRMADLNGEMGFVLGMMGAILGCAVGFIAYQKRWFLKDE' A
#
# COMPACT_ATOMS: atom_id res chain seq x y z
N MET A 1 7.86 1.00 -27.86
CA MET A 1 6.70 0.33 -27.22
C MET A 1 7.09 -0.39 -25.92
N GLN A 2 8.23 -1.07 -25.83
CA GLN A 2 8.65 -1.81 -24.61
C GLN A 2 8.74 -1.02 -23.29
N HIS A 3 9.04 0.29 -23.31
CA HIS A 3 9.12 1.09 -22.08
C HIS A 3 7.77 1.26 -21.37
N HIS A 4 6.67 1.32 -22.12
CA HIS A 4 5.34 1.54 -21.56
C HIS A 4 4.80 0.30 -20.84
N ASP A 5 5.20 -0.90 -21.28
CA ASP A 5 4.79 -2.17 -20.69
C ASP A 5 5.47 -2.43 -19.32
N ILE A 6 6.74 -2.05 -19.19
CA ILE A 6 7.51 -2.18 -17.94
C ILE A 6 6.89 -1.27 -16.86
N ASP A 7 6.54 -0.07 -17.24
CA ASP A 7 5.93 0.96 -16.40
C ASP A 7 4.58 0.53 -15.80
N ILE A 8 3.74 -0.16 -16.59
CA ILE A 8 2.45 -0.69 -16.15
C ILE A 8 2.64 -1.87 -15.19
N LYS A 9 3.56 -2.79 -15.51
CA LYS A 9 3.85 -3.96 -14.65
C LYS A 9 4.35 -3.55 -13.26
N ILE A 10 5.22 -2.55 -13.20
CA ILE A 10 5.74 -2.00 -11.95
C ILE A 10 4.62 -1.32 -11.16
N LEU A 11 3.77 -0.53 -11.80
CA LEU A 11 2.61 0.08 -11.15
C LEU A 11 1.67 -0.99 -10.55
N LEU A 12 1.36 -2.03 -11.32
CA LEU A 12 0.56 -3.17 -10.87
C LEU A 12 1.16 -3.87 -9.66
N LEU A 13 2.48 -4.10 -9.65
CA LEU A 13 3.17 -4.73 -8.52
C LEU A 13 3.03 -3.90 -7.23
N HIS A 14 3.13 -2.57 -7.32
CA HIS A 14 3.00 -1.69 -6.16
C HIS A 14 1.56 -1.59 -5.66
N VAL A 15 0.58 -1.55 -6.58
CA VAL A 15 -0.85 -1.62 -6.22
C VAL A 15 -1.15 -2.94 -5.50
N LEU A 16 -0.63 -4.07 -6.00
CA LEU A 16 -0.79 -5.37 -5.36
C LEU A 16 -0.11 -5.44 -3.98
N ALA A 17 1.09 -4.86 -3.83
CA ALA A 17 1.78 -4.79 -2.54
C ALA A 17 1.02 -3.92 -1.53
N GLY A 18 0.55 -2.75 -1.95
CA GLY A 18 -0.28 -1.87 -1.12
C GLY A 18 -1.61 -2.52 -0.73
N TRP A 19 -2.24 -3.22 -1.66
CA TRP A 19 -3.47 -3.99 -1.42
C TRP A 19 -3.25 -5.15 -0.44
N LEU A 20 -2.13 -5.88 -0.54
CA LEU A 20 -1.80 -6.96 0.39
C LEU A 20 -1.59 -6.44 1.81
N ILE A 21 -0.84 -5.36 1.98
CA ILE A 21 -0.60 -4.74 3.30
C ILE A 21 -1.91 -4.25 3.90
N ALA A 22 -2.73 -3.54 3.12
CA ALA A 22 -4.04 -3.08 3.55
C ALA A 22 -4.93 -4.26 3.97
N SER A 23 -4.97 -5.34 3.19
CA SER A 23 -5.78 -6.54 3.50
C SER A 23 -5.36 -7.23 4.80
N GLN A 24 -4.06 -7.34 5.07
CA GLN A 24 -3.56 -7.91 6.32
C GLN A 24 -3.89 -7.01 7.53
N MET A 25 -3.79 -5.69 7.37
CA MET A 25 -4.14 -4.73 8.41
C MET A 25 -5.66 -4.67 8.65
N THR A 26 -6.49 -4.81 7.61
CA THR A 26 -7.94 -4.95 7.75
C THR A 26 -8.32 -6.24 8.47
N LEU A 27 -7.63 -7.36 8.19
CA LEU A 27 -7.87 -8.61 8.92
C LEU A 27 -7.45 -8.50 10.40
N ALA A 28 -6.32 -7.84 10.69
CA ALA A 28 -5.91 -7.55 12.06
C ALA A 28 -6.90 -6.59 12.74
N HIS A 29 -7.41 -5.58 12.03
CA HIS A 29 -8.47 -4.68 12.49
C HIS A 29 -9.72 -5.45 12.89
N LEU A 30 -10.23 -6.34 12.03
CA LEU A 30 -11.45 -7.11 12.32
C LEU A 30 -11.27 -7.97 13.58
N ARG A 31 -10.15 -8.69 13.69
CA ARG A 31 -9.85 -9.52 14.87
C ARG A 31 -9.66 -8.70 16.15
N MET A 32 -9.03 -7.54 16.04
CA MET A 32 -8.78 -6.68 17.20
C MET A 32 -10.01 -5.86 17.56
N ALA A 33 -10.90 -5.53 16.63
CA ALA A 33 -12.17 -4.86 16.90
C ALA A 33 -13.11 -5.74 17.73
N ASP A 34 -13.10 -7.06 17.49
CA ASP A 34 -13.84 -8.03 18.31
C ASP A 34 -13.32 -8.11 19.76
N LEU A 35 -12.03 -7.83 19.98
CA LEU A 35 -11.40 -7.88 21.31
C LEU A 35 -11.42 -6.52 22.02
N ASN A 36 -11.19 -5.44 21.28
CA ASN A 36 -11.10 -4.07 21.73
C ASN A 36 -11.27 -3.11 20.53
N GLY A 37 -12.47 -2.55 20.39
CA GLY A 37 -12.84 -1.65 19.29
C GLY A 37 -11.86 -0.49 19.06
N GLU A 38 -11.25 0.06 20.11
CA GLU A 38 -10.27 1.15 19.99
C GLU A 38 -8.97 0.67 19.33
N MET A 39 -8.44 -0.50 19.73
CA MET A 39 -7.27 -1.10 19.09
C MET A 39 -7.55 -1.48 17.64
N GLY A 40 -8.74 -2.00 17.35
CA GLY A 40 -9.21 -2.24 16.00
C GLY A 40 -9.12 -0.96 15.16
N PHE A 41 -9.73 0.12 15.61
CA PHE A 41 -9.72 1.41 14.91
C PHE A 41 -8.31 1.93 14.63
N VAL A 42 -7.41 1.87 15.62
CA VAL A 42 -6.00 2.30 15.47
C VAL A 42 -5.27 1.47 14.41
N LEU A 43 -5.42 0.15 14.44
CA LEU A 43 -4.82 -0.75 13.43
C LEU A 43 -5.35 -0.49 12.02
N GLY A 44 -6.65 -0.21 11.89
CA GLY A 44 -7.26 0.17 10.63
C GLY A 44 -6.67 1.45 10.04
N MET A 45 -6.52 2.50 10.88
CA MET A 45 -5.87 3.75 10.45
C MET A 45 -4.41 3.55 10.06
N MET A 46 -3.64 2.78 10.83
CA MET A 46 -2.24 2.48 10.50
C MET A 46 -2.11 1.75 9.15
N GLY A 47 -3.00 0.81 8.86
CA GLY A 47 -3.01 0.10 7.58
C GLY A 47 -3.28 1.02 6.38
N ALA A 48 -4.23 1.94 6.51
CA ALA A 48 -4.53 2.93 5.47
C ALA A 48 -3.34 3.87 5.22
N ILE A 49 -2.69 4.36 6.29
CA ILE A 49 -1.52 5.25 6.19
C ILE A 49 -0.35 4.54 5.51
N LEU A 50 -0.03 3.31 5.94
CA LEU A 50 1.06 2.52 5.36
C LEU A 50 0.79 2.17 3.89
N GLY A 51 -0.44 1.80 3.53
CA GLY A 51 -0.83 1.54 2.15
C GLY A 51 -0.64 2.77 1.24
N CYS A 52 -1.08 3.94 1.70
CA CYS A 52 -0.88 5.21 0.99
C CYS A 52 0.61 5.59 0.88
N ALA A 53 1.39 5.43 1.95
CA ALA A 53 2.81 5.76 1.97
C ALA A 53 3.63 4.91 0.99
N VAL A 54 3.37 3.60 0.93
CA VAL A 54 4.02 2.70 -0.04
C VAL A 54 3.68 3.11 -1.48
N GLY A 55 2.41 3.44 -1.75
CA GLY A 55 1.98 3.93 -3.06
C GLY A 55 2.68 5.24 -3.47
N PHE A 56 2.82 6.19 -2.53
CA PHE A 56 3.48 7.46 -2.77
C PHE A 56 4.99 7.32 -3.02
N ILE A 57 5.71 6.55 -2.19
CA ILE A 57 7.16 6.32 -2.34
C ILE A 57 7.47 5.65 -3.68
N ALA A 58 6.64 4.68 -4.08
CA ALA A 58 6.76 4.00 -5.36
C ALA A 58 6.60 4.96 -6.55
N TYR A 59 5.61 5.86 -6.48
CA TYR A 59 5.40 6.89 -7.48
C TYR A 59 6.57 7.88 -7.54
N GLN A 60 7.07 8.31 -6.38
CA GLN A 60 8.14 9.30 -6.29
C GLN A 60 9.48 8.77 -6.83
N LYS A 61 9.87 7.52 -6.49
CA LYS A 61 11.10 6.90 -7.02
C LYS A 61 11.13 6.82 -8.55
N ARG A 62 9.97 6.59 -9.18
CA ARG A 62 9.88 6.50 -10.64
C ARG A 62 10.03 7.87 -11.34
N TRP A 63 9.70 8.96 -10.66
CA TRP A 63 9.99 10.31 -11.14
C TRP A 63 11.48 10.63 -11.02
N PHE A 64 12.11 10.36 -9.87
CA PHE A 64 13.55 10.62 -9.69
C PHE A 64 14.47 9.80 -10.61
N LEU A 65 14.11 8.57 -10.95
CA LEU A 65 14.90 7.71 -11.86
C LEU A 65 14.70 8.03 -13.35
N LYS A 66 13.81 8.97 -13.70
CA LYS A 66 13.65 9.43 -15.09
C LYS A 66 14.53 10.63 -15.45
N ASP A 67 15.16 11.25 -14.46
CA ASP A 67 15.95 12.48 -14.61
C ASP A 67 17.48 12.23 -14.59
N GLU A 68 17.93 10.97 -14.51
CA GLU A 68 19.32 10.51 -14.78
C GLU A 68 19.38 9.73 -16.10
#